data_AF-A0A1B0GRB9-F1
#
_entry.id   AF-A0A1B0GRB9-F1
#
_cell.length_a   1.000
_cell.length_b   1.000
_cell.length_c   1.000
_cell.angle_alpha   90.00
_cell.angle_beta   90.00
_cell.angle_gamma   90.00
#
_symmetry.space_group_name_H-M   'P 1'
#
loop_
_entity.id
_entity.type
_entity.pdbx_description
1 polymer ?
#
loop_
_entity_poly.entity_id
_entity_poly.type
_entity_poly.pdbx_seq_one_letter_code
_entity_poly.pdbx_strand_id
1 'polypeptide(L)'
;MLRKWEARVKQIEERASHYERKPLSSVYRPRLAKPEEPSSIWKLFHRQNQAFNFVKSCKESVHVFALECKRGNGQRIYLVTSYAQLWFYYKTRKTLLHCYEVIPENAVCKLYFDLEFNKLANPGADGKMMVALLIQHVCKALEEFYNVQCSAEDVFNLDSSTEEKFSRHLIFQLHNVAFKDNRHAGNFVRKILQPALHLIAEDDEAKVPEAVGQDASGFSVTPLKQEISEAREKVGLPKQCDPDLSFLVVKNHMGEKCLFVDLGE
;
A
#
# COMPACT_ATOMS: atom_id res chain seq x y z
N MET A 1 20.56 -3.39 47.51
CA MET A 1 20.91 -2.26 46.59
C MET A 1 22.33 -2.37 46.04
N LEU A 2 23.34 -2.80 46.82
CA LEU A 2 24.73 -2.97 46.36
C LEU A 2 24.92 -3.85 45.11
N ARG A 3 24.28 -5.03 45.04
CA ARG A 3 24.42 -5.93 43.88
C ARG A 3 23.97 -5.33 42.53
N LYS A 4 22.99 -4.41 42.55
CA LYS A 4 22.54 -3.70 41.34
C LYS A 4 23.55 -2.63 40.91
N TRP A 5 24.29 -2.07 41.87
CA TRP A 5 25.36 -1.10 41.62
C TRP A 5 26.58 -1.79 41.02
N GLU A 6 27.01 -2.91 41.61
CA GLU A 6 28.11 -3.73 41.09
C GLU A 6 27.87 -4.19 39.65
N ALA A 7 26.65 -4.63 39.35
CA ALA A 7 26.28 -5.01 37.99
C ALA A 7 26.34 -3.83 37.00
N ARG A 8 25.94 -2.62 37.43
CA ARG A 8 26.04 -1.40 36.60
C ARG A 8 27.49 -0.99 36.37
N VAL A 9 28.32 -1.03 37.42
CA VAL A 9 29.75 -0.71 37.32
C VAL A 9 30.42 -1.65 36.32
N LYS A 10 30.18 -2.96 36.44
CA LYS A 10 30.70 -3.95 35.50
C LYS A 10 30.25 -3.69 34.06
N GLN A 11 28.99 -3.31 33.86
CA GLN A 11 28.46 -2.97 32.52
C GLN A 11 29.11 -1.71 31.92
N ILE A 12 29.47 -0.73 32.77
CA ILE A 12 30.17 0.49 32.38
C ILE A 12 31.62 0.14 32.01
N GLU A 13 32.31 -0.67 32.82
CA GLU A 13 33.68 -1.11 32.56
C GLU A 13 33.79 -1.93 31.28
N GLU A 14 32.86 -2.85 31.04
CA GLU A 14 32.77 -3.63 29.80
C GLU A 14 32.57 -2.72 28.58
N ARG A 15 31.72 -1.69 28.69
CA ARG A 15 31.54 -0.68 27.64
C ARG A 15 32.78 0.17 27.43
N ALA A 16 33.44 0.61 28.50
CA ALA A 16 34.67 1.40 28.41
C ALA A 16 35.78 0.60 27.70
N SER A 17 36.00 -0.65 28.10
CA SER A 17 36.98 -1.53 27.45
C SER A 17 36.63 -1.83 25.99
N HIS A 18 35.33 -1.95 25.66
CA HIS A 18 34.89 -2.05 24.27
C HIS A 18 35.23 -0.79 23.46
N TYR A 19 35.04 0.42 24.02
CA TYR A 19 35.40 1.67 23.37
C TYR A 19 36.91 1.90 23.28
N GLU A 20 37.71 1.41 24.22
CA GLU A 20 39.18 1.45 24.10
C GLU A 20 39.70 0.53 22.99
N ARG A 21 39.13 -0.68 22.87
CA ARG A 21 39.51 -1.65 21.83
C ARG A 21 38.97 -1.29 20.46
N LYS A 22 37.83 -0.59 20.41
CA LYS A 22 37.22 -0.04 19.20
C LYS A 22 37.02 1.46 19.43
N PRO A 23 38.11 2.25 19.42
CA PRO A 23 38.01 3.68 19.59
C PRO A 23 37.01 4.20 18.57
N LEU A 24 36.00 4.91 19.05
CA LEU A 24 35.22 5.76 18.16
C LEU A 24 36.24 6.62 17.43
N SER A 25 36.21 6.59 16.09
CA SER A 25 37.09 7.41 15.26
C SER A 25 37.19 8.82 15.86
N SER A 26 38.37 9.21 16.33
CA SER A 26 38.61 10.52 16.96
C SER A 26 38.26 11.66 16.03
N VAL A 27 38.36 11.40 14.74
CA VAL A 27 37.76 12.23 13.72
C VAL A 27 36.32 11.77 13.54
N TYR A 28 35.39 12.46 14.20
CA TYR A 28 34.07 12.62 13.62
C TYR A 28 34.33 13.14 12.20
N ARG A 29 34.20 12.28 11.19
CA ARG A 29 34.22 12.69 9.78
C ARG A 29 32.76 12.92 9.41
N PRO A 30 32.20 14.12 9.61
CA PRO A 30 30.99 14.45 8.90
C PRO A 30 31.39 14.41 7.42
N ARG A 31 30.92 13.40 6.71
CA ARG A 31 30.57 13.59 5.30
C ARG A 31 29.06 13.46 5.33
N LEU A 32 28.30 14.51 5.07
CA LEU A 32 28.41 15.45 3.96
C LEU A 32 27.83 16.82 4.36
N ALA A 33 28.60 17.88 4.10
CA ALA A 33 28.08 19.15 3.61
C ALA A 33 29.25 20.06 3.19
N LYS A 34 29.55 20.13 1.89
CA LYS A 34 30.05 21.39 1.31
C LYS A 34 28.99 22.49 1.56
N PRO A 35 29.33 23.78 1.53
CA PRO A 35 28.35 24.87 1.61
C PRO A 35 27.19 24.78 0.58
N GLU A 36 27.41 24.01 -0.48
CA GLU A 36 26.49 23.72 -1.59
C GLU A 36 25.66 22.43 -1.38
N GLU A 37 25.97 21.61 -0.38
CA GLU A 37 25.28 20.34 -0.09
C GLU A 37 24.17 20.54 0.95
N PRO A 38 23.00 19.87 0.81
CA PRO A 38 21.88 20.04 1.72
C PRO A 38 22.23 19.57 3.13
N SER A 39 21.56 20.14 4.14
CA SER A 39 21.84 19.84 5.54
C SER A 39 21.58 18.36 5.84
N SER A 40 22.46 17.77 6.65
CA SER A 40 22.45 16.33 6.93
C SER A 40 21.39 15.97 7.97
N ILE A 41 20.11 16.12 7.63
CA ILE A 41 19.02 15.71 8.52
C ILE A 41 18.96 14.19 8.57
N TRP A 42 19.17 13.64 9.76
CA TRP A 42 19.02 12.21 10.05
C TRP A 42 18.51 12.03 11.48
N LYS A 43 17.18 12.02 11.67
CA LYS A 43 16.56 11.94 13.01
C LYS A 43 15.68 10.71 13.16
N LEU A 44 15.79 10.02 14.30
CA LEU A 44 14.99 8.85 14.63
C LEU A 44 13.93 9.20 15.68
N PHE A 45 12.74 8.62 15.53
CA PHE A 45 11.60 8.78 16.41
C PHE A 45 10.98 7.40 16.71
N HIS A 46 10.46 7.23 17.92
CA HIS A 46 9.75 6.00 18.30
C HIS A 46 8.28 6.00 17.89
N ARG A 47 7.70 7.19 17.65
CA ARG A 47 6.30 7.34 17.26
C ARG A 47 6.18 8.07 15.93
N GLN A 48 5.31 7.57 15.06
CA GLN A 48 5.07 8.14 13.72
C GLN A 48 4.65 9.62 13.78
N ASN A 49 3.74 9.95 14.70
CA ASN A 49 3.26 11.32 14.86
C ASN A 49 4.37 12.30 15.24
N GLN A 50 5.37 11.88 16.02
CA GLN A 50 6.52 12.71 16.37
C GLN A 50 7.42 12.97 15.15
N ALA A 51 7.62 11.96 14.30
CA ALA A 51 8.34 12.13 13.04
C ALA A 51 7.63 13.15 12.13
N PHE A 52 6.31 13.04 11.97
CA PHE A 52 5.55 14.01 11.18
C PHE A 52 5.53 15.41 11.77
N ASN A 53 5.45 15.56 13.10
CA ASN A 53 5.57 16.87 13.74
C ASN A 53 6.94 17.49 13.47
N PHE A 54 8.00 16.69 13.47
CA PHE A 54 9.32 17.17 13.10
C PHE A 54 9.37 17.62 11.63
N VAL A 55 8.84 16.83 10.70
CA VAL A 55 8.75 17.21 9.27
C VAL A 55 8.03 18.55 9.10
N LYS A 56 6.88 18.75 9.76
CA LYS A 56 6.12 20.02 9.70
C LYS A 56 6.89 21.24 10.20
N SER A 57 7.79 21.05 11.18
CA SER A 57 8.64 22.12 11.71
C SER A 57 9.94 22.32 10.92
N CYS A 58 10.25 21.41 10.00
CA CYS A 58 11.47 21.44 9.23
C CYS A 58 11.30 22.31 7.98
N LYS A 59 12.28 23.17 7.71
CA LYS A 59 12.30 24.02 6.50
C LYS A 59 12.83 23.29 5.27
N GLU A 60 13.46 22.13 5.47
CA GLU A 60 14.07 21.35 4.41
C GLU A 60 13.13 20.25 3.90
N SER A 61 13.32 19.83 2.65
CA SER A 61 12.52 18.77 2.03
C SER A 61 12.92 17.40 2.60
N VAL A 62 12.25 16.99 3.67
CA VAL A 62 12.47 15.72 4.37
C VAL A 62 11.23 14.84 4.37
N HIS A 63 11.45 13.53 4.48
CA HIS A 63 10.43 12.50 4.38
C HIS A 63 10.54 11.53 5.55
N VAL A 64 9.47 10.78 5.82
CA VAL A 64 9.42 9.80 6.91
C VAL A 64 9.58 8.38 6.34
N PHE A 65 10.49 7.62 6.92
CA PHE A 65 10.71 6.21 6.61
C PHE A 65 10.52 5.37 7.86
N ALA A 66 9.80 4.25 7.76
CA ALA A 66 9.68 3.28 8.83
C ALA A 66 10.74 2.21 8.68
N LEU A 67 11.53 1.98 9.73
CA LEU A 67 12.55 0.95 9.80
C LEU A 67 12.08 -0.15 10.73
N GLU A 68 11.98 -1.38 10.22
CA GLU A 68 11.59 -2.52 11.04
C GLU A 68 12.77 -3.01 11.89
N CYS A 69 12.53 -3.14 13.19
CA CYS A 69 13.54 -3.63 14.13
C CYS A 69 13.54 -5.16 14.17
N LYS A 70 14.66 -5.78 13.76
CA LYS A 70 14.88 -7.24 13.79
C LYS A 70 14.60 -7.95 15.14
N ARG A 71 14.47 -7.21 16.24
CA ARG A 71 14.34 -7.75 17.61
C ARG A 71 12.94 -7.61 18.21
N GLY A 72 12.02 -6.89 17.57
CA GLY A 72 10.65 -6.71 18.08
C GLY A 72 9.65 -7.13 17.01
N ASN A 73 8.68 -7.95 17.39
CA ASN A 73 7.55 -8.41 16.56
C ASN A 73 6.94 -7.27 15.71
N GLY A 74 7.49 -6.99 14.52
CA GLY A 74 7.06 -5.89 13.64
C GLY A 74 7.23 -4.48 14.24
N GLN A 75 8.03 -4.27 15.29
CA GLN A 75 8.20 -2.95 15.89
C GLN A 75 8.97 -2.03 14.93
N ARG A 76 8.42 -0.85 14.67
CA ARG A 76 9.00 0.15 13.75
C ARG A 76 9.57 1.34 14.51
N ILE A 77 10.71 1.83 14.04
CA ILE A 77 11.24 3.17 14.37
C ILE A 77 11.16 4.04 13.12
N TYR A 78 10.95 5.35 13.30
CA TYR A 78 10.69 6.27 12.21
C TYR A 78 11.90 7.18 12.00
N LEU A 79 12.49 7.11 10.81
CA LEU A 79 13.57 7.96 10.35
C LEU A 79 13.03 9.16 9.57
N VAL A 80 13.51 10.36 9.88
CA VAL A 80 13.30 11.56 9.07
C VAL A 80 14.60 11.99 8.43
N THR A 81 14.62 12.02 7.10
CA THR A 81 15.77 12.41 6.28
C THR A 81 15.32 12.77 4.86
N SER A 82 16.22 13.29 4.02
CA SER A 82 15.95 13.52 2.59
C SER A 82 16.16 12.24 1.77
N TYR A 83 15.57 12.15 0.56
CA TYR A 83 15.78 10.99 -0.32
C TYR A 83 17.26 10.81 -0.70
N ALA A 84 17.97 11.91 -1.00
CA ALA A 84 19.39 11.87 -1.36
C ALA A 84 20.24 11.31 -0.22
N GLN A 85 19.97 11.76 1.02
CA GLN A 85 20.69 11.29 2.19
C GLN A 85 20.34 9.83 2.53
N LEU A 86 19.07 9.43 2.42
CA LEU A 86 18.68 8.03 2.56
C LEU A 86 19.43 7.16 1.55
N TRP A 87 19.38 7.52 0.26
CA TRP A 87 19.99 6.74 -0.82
C TRP A 87 21.49 6.57 -0.64
N PHE A 88 22.19 7.60 -0.14
CA PHE A 88 23.62 7.54 0.14
C PHE A 88 24.01 6.35 1.04
N TYR A 89 23.25 6.11 2.11
CA TYR A 89 23.47 4.97 3.02
C TYR A 89 22.81 3.69 2.51
N TYR A 90 21.59 3.79 1.99
CA TYR A 90 20.73 2.67 1.63
C TYR A 90 21.26 1.86 0.43
N LYS A 91 21.90 2.52 -0.55
CA LYS A 91 22.40 1.87 -1.78
C LYS A 91 23.39 0.74 -1.52
N THR A 92 24.10 0.78 -0.39
CA THR A 92 25.07 -0.27 -0.03
C THR A 92 24.42 -1.53 0.52
N ARG A 93 23.13 -1.46 0.91
CA ARG A 93 22.33 -2.56 1.47
C ARG A 93 22.95 -3.27 2.68
N LYS A 94 23.97 -2.68 3.32
CA LYS A 94 24.60 -3.24 4.54
C LYS A 94 23.77 -2.97 5.80
N THR A 95 22.99 -1.90 5.80
CA THR A 95 22.12 -1.46 6.90
C THR A 95 20.73 -1.10 6.33
N LEU A 96 19.73 -0.93 7.20
CA LEU A 96 18.37 -0.49 6.82
C LEU A 96 17.62 -1.43 5.86
N LEU A 97 17.83 -2.75 5.95
CA LEU A 97 17.25 -3.73 5.01
C LEU A 97 15.71 -3.68 4.91
N HIS A 98 15.03 -3.48 6.03
CA HIS A 98 13.58 -3.39 6.14
C HIS A 98 13.18 -1.93 6.33
N CYS A 99 13.12 -1.19 5.23
CA CYS A 99 12.82 0.23 5.19
C CYS A 99 11.61 0.46 4.30
N TYR A 100 10.62 1.17 4.84
CA TYR A 100 9.36 1.45 4.18
C TYR A 100 9.17 2.96 4.09
N GLU A 101 8.73 3.46 2.94
CA GLU A 101 8.26 4.83 2.81
C GLU A 101 6.92 4.97 3.56
N VAL A 102 6.78 6.04 4.35
CA VAL A 102 5.51 6.37 4.98
C VAL A 102 4.86 7.47 4.16
N ILE A 103 3.82 7.10 3.40
CA ILE A 103 3.04 8.06 2.61
C ILE A 103 2.25 8.95 3.58
N PRO A 104 2.51 10.27 3.64
CA PRO A 104 1.81 11.15 4.56
C PRO A 104 0.34 11.28 4.19
N GLU A 105 -0.54 11.30 5.19
CA GLU A 105 -1.95 11.62 4.97
C GLU A 105 -2.12 13.01 4.38
N ASN A 106 -3.04 13.15 3.42
CA ASN A 106 -3.35 14.41 2.72
C ASN A 106 -2.17 14.99 1.91
N ALA A 107 -1.11 14.22 1.66
CA ALA A 107 -0.05 14.61 0.74
C ALA A 107 -0.34 14.08 -0.65
N VAL A 108 -0.02 14.90 -1.65
CA VAL A 108 -0.06 14.52 -3.07
C VAL A 108 0.74 13.25 -3.29
N CYS A 109 0.17 12.28 -4.01
CA CYS A 109 0.82 11.00 -4.24
C CYS A 109 0.67 10.54 -5.70
N LYS A 110 1.55 9.63 -6.11
CA LYS A 110 1.41 8.90 -7.37
C LYS A 110 0.29 7.87 -7.23
N LEU A 111 -0.20 7.37 -8.36
CA LEU A 111 -1.00 6.15 -8.37
C LEU A 111 -0.05 4.95 -8.18
N TYR A 112 -0.38 4.09 -7.23
CA TYR A 112 0.39 2.89 -6.95
C TYR A 112 -0.53 1.71 -6.65
N PHE A 113 -0.02 0.51 -6.88
CA PHE A 113 -0.73 -0.74 -6.62
C PHE A 113 0.18 -1.70 -5.86
N ASP A 114 -0.41 -2.42 -4.92
CA ASP A 114 0.16 -3.62 -4.34
C ASP A 114 -0.63 -4.82 -4.88
N LEU A 115 0.08 -5.76 -5.51
CA LEU A 115 -0.51 -6.85 -6.27
C LEU A 115 0.00 -8.16 -5.71
N GLU A 116 -0.92 -9.03 -5.28
CA GLU A 116 -0.52 -10.31 -4.72
C GLU A 116 -1.55 -11.42 -4.88
N PHE A 117 -1.04 -12.65 -4.97
CA PHE A 117 -1.83 -13.86 -4.80
C PHE A 117 -0.95 -15.04 -4.39
N ASN A 118 -1.58 -16.06 -3.79
CA ASN A 118 -0.90 -17.32 -3.47
C ASN A 118 -0.83 -18.20 -4.73
N LYS A 119 0.38 -18.60 -5.14
CA LYS A 119 0.61 -19.36 -6.38
C LYS A 119 0.02 -20.76 -6.34
N LEU A 120 0.09 -21.43 -5.18
CA LEU A 120 -0.46 -22.79 -5.00
C LEU A 120 -1.99 -22.80 -5.07
N ALA A 121 -2.65 -21.78 -4.51
CA ALA A 121 -4.10 -21.62 -4.58
C ALA A 121 -4.59 -21.21 -5.99
N ASN A 122 -3.71 -20.72 -6.85
CA ASN A 122 -4.03 -20.18 -8.17
C ASN A 122 -3.11 -20.76 -9.27
N PRO A 123 -3.11 -22.09 -9.50
CA PRO A 123 -2.15 -22.74 -10.42
C PRO A 123 -2.33 -22.34 -11.89
N GLY A 124 -3.51 -21.85 -12.28
CA GLY A 124 -3.81 -21.38 -13.64
C GLY A 124 -3.58 -19.89 -13.85
N ALA A 125 -3.18 -19.13 -12.83
CA ALA A 125 -3.02 -17.69 -12.92
C ALA A 125 -1.68 -17.31 -13.57
N ASP A 126 -1.74 -16.61 -14.71
CA ASP A 126 -0.57 -15.94 -15.28
C ASP A 126 -0.46 -14.52 -14.73
N GLY A 127 0.29 -14.38 -13.64
CA GLY A 127 0.49 -13.09 -12.98
C GLY A 127 1.14 -12.02 -13.88
N LYS A 128 1.95 -12.39 -14.89
CA LYS A 128 2.52 -11.40 -15.82
C LYS A 128 1.44 -10.83 -16.73
N MET A 129 0.58 -11.71 -17.26
CA MET A 129 -0.56 -11.31 -18.10
C MET A 129 -1.57 -10.49 -17.29
N MET A 130 -1.89 -10.89 -16.06
CA MET A 130 -2.78 -10.15 -15.17
C MET A 130 -2.29 -8.71 -14.92
N VAL A 131 -0.98 -8.53 -14.68
CA VAL A 131 -0.38 -7.19 -14.52
C VAL A 131 -0.51 -6.36 -15.80
N ALA A 132 -0.24 -6.95 -16.97
CA ALA A 132 -0.34 -6.23 -18.24
C ALA A 132 -1.79 -5.77 -18.53
N LEU A 133 -2.76 -6.66 -18.32
CA LEU A 133 -4.18 -6.33 -18.48
C LEU A 133 -4.65 -5.29 -17.47
N LEU A 134 -4.19 -5.36 -16.21
CA LEU A 134 -4.48 -4.35 -15.20
C LEU A 134 -3.92 -2.98 -15.61
N ILE A 135 -2.67 -2.90 -16.04
CA ILE A 135 -2.06 -1.63 -16.50
C ILE A 135 -2.86 -1.06 -17.66
N GLN A 136 -3.22 -1.87 -18.65
CA GLN A 136 -4.02 -1.43 -19.80
C GLN A 136 -5.38 -0.88 -19.36
N HIS A 137 -6.08 -1.58 -18.46
CA HIS A 137 -7.36 -1.13 -17.90
C HIS A 137 -7.23 0.19 -17.16
N VAL A 138 -6.19 0.34 -16.32
CA VAL A 138 -5.93 1.57 -15.57
C VAL A 138 -5.59 2.73 -16.50
N CYS A 139 -4.76 2.53 -17.53
CA CYS A 139 -4.43 3.56 -18.52
C CYS A 139 -5.70 4.07 -19.22
N LYS A 140 -6.55 3.14 -19.68
CA LYS A 140 -7.84 3.49 -20.30
C LYS A 140 -8.74 4.27 -19.34
N ALA A 141 -8.83 3.86 -18.09
CA ALA A 141 -9.63 4.58 -17.10
C ALA A 141 -9.07 5.98 -16.79
N LEU A 142 -7.74 6.16 -16.74
CA LEU A 142 -7.11 7.47 -16.56
C LEU A 142 -7.41 8.40 -17.73
N GLU A 143 -7.41 7.89 -18.96
CA GLU A 143 -7.82 8.62 -20.16
C GLU A 143 -9.31 9.01 -20.09
N GLU A 144 -10.20 8.06 -19.79
CA GLU A 144 -11.66 8.30 -19.76
C GLU A 144 -12.10 9.27 -18.67
N PHE A 145 -11.57 9.15 -17.45
CA PHE A 145 -12.00 9.97 -16.33
C PHE A 145 -11.29 11.33 -16.24
N TYR A 146 -10.03 11.39 -16.68
CA TYR A 146 -9.17 12.56 -16.45
C TYR A 146 -8.42 13.07 -17.68
N ASN A 147 -8.61 12.44 -18.86
CA ASN A 147 -7.88 12.75 -20.09
C ASN A 147 -6.35 12.65 -19.91
N VAL A 148 -5.89 11.67 -19.12
CA VAL A 148 -4.48 11.43 -18.85
C VAL A 148 -4.00 10.25 -19.71
N GLN A 149 -3.10 10.54 -20.65
CA GLN A 149 -2.49 9.55 -21.52
C GLN A 149 -1.26 8.92 -20.83
N CYS A 150 -1.23 7.60 -20.72
CA CYS A 150 -0.07 6.85 -20.23
C CYS A 150 -0.08 5.42 -20.75
N SER A 151 1.07 4.76 -20.69
CA SER A 151 1.26 3.38 -21.14
C SER A 151 2.02 2.55 -20.09
N ALA A 152 2.30 1.29 -20.42
CA ALA A 152 3.13 0.44 -19.57
C ALA A 152 4.57 0.97 -19.41
N GLU A 153 5.06 1.82 -20.31
CA GLU A 153 6.39 2.45 -20.21
C GLU A 153 6.46 3.47 -19.07
N ASP A 154 5.32 4.03 -18.67
CA ASP A 154 5.19 4.99 -17.58
C ASP A 154 5.02 4.31 -16.22
N VAL A 155 5.19 2.98 -16.11
CA VAL A 155 4.92 2.22 -14.88
C VAL A 155 6.19 1.53 -14.39
N PHE A 156 6.64 1.90 -13.19
CA PHE A 156 7.65 1.09 -12.50
C PHE A 156 7.01 -0.19 -11.97
N ASN A 157 7.53 -1.32 -12.44
CA ASN A 157 7.09 -2.66 -12.09
C ASN A 157 8.14 -3.35 -11.20
N LEU A 158 7.89 -3.38 -9.90
CA LEU A 158 8.81 -3.90 -8.88
C LEU A 158 8.39 -5.32 -8.49
N ASP A 159 9.26 -6.30 -8.65
CA ASP A 159 8.98 -7.71 -8.35
C ASP A 159 9.56 -8.14 -7.00
N SER A 160 8.70 -8.63 -6.13
CA SER A 160 9.02 -9.21 -4.82
C SER A 160 8.46 -10.63 -4.67
N SER A 161 8.18 -11.31 -5.78
CA SER A 161 7.62 -12.66 -5.80
C SER A 161 8.58 -13.69 -5.19
N THR A 162 8.01 -14.67 -4.49
CA THR A 162 8.69 -15.86 -3.98
C THR A 162 8.19 -17.10 -4.71
N GLU A 163 8.64 -18.30 -4.34
CA GLU A 163 8.11 -19.56 -4.89
C GLU A 163 6.62 -19.75 -4.54
N GLU A 164 6.19 -19.27 -3.37
CA GLU A 164 4.83 -19.44 -2.85
C GLU A 164 3.89 -18.28 -3.19
N LYS A 165 4.42 -17.06 -3.28
CA LYS A 165 3.65 -15.82 -3.42
C LYS A 165 4.04 -15.08 -4.69
N PHE A 166 3.04 -14.71 -5.49
CA PHE A 166 3.21 -13.65 -6.48
C PHE A 166 3.05 -12.31 -5.76
N SER A 167 4.01 -11.39 -5.93
CA SER A 167 3.97 -10.08 -5.29
C SER A 167 4.66 -9.04 -6.16
N ARG A 168 3.93 -7.99 -6.55
CA ARG A 168 4.47 -6.89 -7.34
C ARG A 168 3.91 -5.56 -6.89
N HIS A 169 4.75 -4.53 -6.91
CA HIS A 169 4.32 -3.15 -6.74
C HIS A 169 4.39 -2.40 -8.07
N LEU A 170 3.31 -1.70 -8.42
CA LEU A 170 3.28 -0.79 -9.56
C LEU A 170 3.30 0.65 -9.07
N ILE A 171 4.13 1.50 -9.68
CA ILE A 171 4.15 2.95 -9.40
C ILE A 171 4.09 3.72 -10.71
N PHE A 172 2.96 4.38 -10.97
CA PHE A 172 2.72 5.15 -12.19
C PHE A 172 3.47 6.48 -12.16
N GLN A 173 4.29 6.72 -13.18
CA GLN A 173 5.10 7.93 -13.41
C GLN A 173 4.36 8.88 -14.36
N LEU A 174 3.17 9.33 -13.96
CA LEU A 174 2.35 10.21 -14.80
C LEU A 174 3.01 11.59 -14.96
N HIS A 175 3.06 12.08 -16.19
CA HIS A 175 3.66 13.37 -16.52
C HIS A 175 2.79 14.53 -16.03
N ASN A 176 3.32 15.38 -15.15
CA ASN A 176 2.63 16.56 -14.59
C ASN A 176 1.26 16.25 -13.92
N VAL A 177 1.03 15.01 -13.52
CA VAL A 177 -0.23 14.55 -12.93
C VAL A 177 0.06 13.77 -11.65
N ALA A 178 -0.74 14.01 -10.62
CA ALA A 178 -0.71 13.28 -9.38
C ALA A 178 -2.10 13.26 -8.72
N PHE A 179 -2.34 12.29 -7.85
CA PHE A 179 -3.55 12.25 -7.04
C PHE A 179 -3.39 13.17 -5.83
N LYS A 180 -4.50 13.80 -5.43
CA LYS A 180 -4.54 14.72 -4.28
C LYS A 180 -3.98 14.09 -3.00
N ASP A 181 -4.34 12.83 -2.74
CA ASP A 181 -3.81 12.00 -1.67
C ASP A 181 -4.13 10.52 -1.94
N ASN A 182 -3.60 9.63 -1.08
CA ASN A 182 -3.80 8.18 -1.19
C ASN A 182 -5.27 7.76 -1.05
N ARG A 183 -6.12 8.54 -0.36
CA ARG A 183 -7.56 8.25 -0.27
C ARG A 183 -8.25 8.48 -1.61
N HIS A 184 -7.89 9.55 -2.32
CA HIS A 184 -8.42 9.82 -3.67
C HIS A 184 -7.93 8.78 -4.67
N ALA A 185 -6.66 8.34 -4.58
CA ALA A 185 -6.15 7.24 -5.38
C ALA A 185 -6.92 5.94 -5.12
N GLY A 186 -7.13 5.57 -3.85
CA GLY A 186 -7.92 4.39 -3.48
C GLY A 186 -9.38 4.45 -3.94
N ASN A 187 -10.01 5.63 -3.88
CA ASN A 187 -11.37 5.81 -4.39
C ASN A 187 -11.45 5.65 -5.91
N PHE A 188 -10.45 6.15 -6.64
CA PHE A 188 -10.34 5.91 -8.08
C PHE A 188 -10.20 4.42 -8.38
N VAL A 189 -9.28 3.72 -7.69
CA VAL A 189 -9.08 2.27 -7.88
C VAL A 189 -10.37 1.49 -7.59
N ARG A 190 -11.04 1.75 -6.45
CA ARG A 190 -12.32 1.12 -6.13
C ARG A 190 -13.39 1.35 -7.19
N LYS A 191 -13.45 2.56 -7.76
CA LYS A 191 -14.43 2.90 -8.80
C LYS A 191 -14.18 2.11 -10.09
N ILE A 192 -12.92 2.01 -10.54
CA ILE A 192 -12.60 1.34 -11.82
C ILE A 192 -12.57 -0.18 -11.71
N LEU A 193 -12.46 -0.73 -10.48
CA LEU A 193 -12.46 -2.17 -10.21
C LEU A 193 -13.80 -2.68 -9.66
N GLN A 194 -14.83 -1.84 -9.65
CA GLN A 194 -16.14 -2.19 -9.11
C GLN A 194 -16.79 -3.42 -9.76
N PRO A 195 -16.66 -3.69 -11.08
CA PRO A 195 -17.11 -4.94 -11.67
C PRO A 195 -16.45 -6.19 -11.07
N ALA A 196 -15.14 -6.14 -10.77
CA ALA A 196 -14.44 -7.26 -10.13
C ALA A 196 -14.88 -7.47 -8.68
N LEU A 197 -15.19 -6.38 -7.96
CA LEU A 197 -15.69 -6.46 -6.58
C LEU A 197 -17.07 -7.13 -6.51
N HIS A 198 -17.94 -6.89 -7.51
CA HIS A 198 -19.23 -7.57 -7.59
C HIS A 198 -19.08 -9.09 -7.81
N LEU A 199 -18.15 -9.52 -8.67
CA LEU A 199 -17.87 -10.94 -8.91
C LEU A 199 -17.41 -11.70 -7.65
N ILE A 200 -16.82 -10.98 -6.68
CA ILE A 200 -16.43 -11.54 -5.39
C ILE A 200 -17.66 -11.63 -4.46
N ALA A 201 -18.51 -10.60 -4.42
CA ALA A 201 -19.69 -10.55 -3.55
C ALA A 201 -20.79 -11.55 -3.95
N GLU A 202 -21.06 -11.74 -5.24
CA GLU A 202 -22.12 -12.63 -5.74
C GLU A 202 -21.91 -14.11 -5.32
N ASP A 203 -20.65 -14.53 -5.14
CA ASP A 203 -20.31 -15.91 -4.77
C ASP A 203 -20.40 -16.19 -3.27
N ASP A 204 -20.39 -15.14 -2.44
CA ASP A 204 -20.58 -15.25 -1.00
C ASP A 204 -22.08 -15.27 -0.63
N GLU A 205 -22.94 -14.58 -1.38
CA GLU A 205 -24.39 -14.70 -1.22
C GLU A 205 -24.92 -16.07 -1.68
N ALA A 206 -24.28 -16.71 -2.65
CA ALA A 206 -24.62 -18.07 -3.10
C ALA A 206 -24.29 -19.18 -2.09
N LYS A 207 -23.57 -18.87 -0.99
CA LYS A 207 -23.22 -19.82 0.08
C LYS A 207 -24.21 -19.82 1.25
N VAL A 208 -25.28 -19.02 1.21
CA VAL A 208 -26.37 -19.12 2.20
C VAL A 208 -27.17 -20.39 1.91
N PRO A 209 -27.26 -21.37 2.84
CA PRO A 209 -28.10 -22.53 2.62
C PRO A 209 -29.56 -22.08 2.63
N GLU A 210 -30.29 -22.34 1.54
CA GLU A 210 -31.74 -22.39 1.54
C GLU A 210 -32.21 -23.43 2.57
N ALA A 211 -32.51 -22.97 3.78
CA ALA A 211 -33.31 -23.73 4.71
C ALA A 211 -34.76 -23.70 4.19
N VAL A 212 -35.12 -24.74 3.43
CA VAL A 212 -36.50 -25.07 3.11
C VAL A 212 -37.25 -25.31 4.41
N GLY A 213 -38.26 -24.48 4.66
CA GLY A 213 -39.30 -24.68 5.65
C GLY A 213 -40.61 -24.18 5.08
N GLN A 214 -41.25 -25.01 4.26
CA GLN A 214 -42.67 -24.88 3.97
C GLN A 214 -43.44 -25.12 5.27
N ASP A 215 -44.29 -24.17 5.67
CA ASP A 215 -45.62 -24.51 6.17
C ASP A 215 -46.59 -23.36 5.93
N ALA A 216 -47.74 -23.74 5.40
CA ALA A 216 -48.78 -22.89 4.87
C ALA A 216 -49.75 -22.38 5.95
N SER A 217 -50.07 -21.09 5.88
CA SER A 217 -51.41 -20.53 6.15
C SER A 217 -51.36 -19.10 5.62
N GLY A 218 -52.09 -18.68 4.58
CA GLY A 218 -53.49 -18.88 4.33
C GLY A 218 -54.20 -17.59 4.70
N PHE A 219 -54.27 -16.61 3.80
CA PHE A 219 -55.38 -15.66 3.68
C PHE A 219 -55.20 -14.79 2.42
N SER A 220 -56.15 -14.96 1.50
CA SER A 220 -56.36 -14.18 0.29
C SER A 220 -57.10 -12.87 0.60
N VAL A 221 -56.58 -11.71 0.18
CA VAL A 221 -57.40 -10.54 -0.20
C VAL A 221 -56.64 -9.68 -1.22
N THR A 222 -57.13 -9.64 -2.47
CA THR A 222 -57.09 -8.45 -3.34
C THR A 222 -58.46 -7.74 -3.17
N PRO A 223 -58.67 -6.43 -3.50
CA PRO A 223 -58.04 -5.69 -4.61
C PRO A 223 -57.78 -4.17 -4.39
N LEU A 224 -57.05 -3.55 -5.33
CA LEU A 224 -57.52 -2.47 -6.23
C LEU A 224 -56.41 -1.44 -6.56
N LYS A 225 -56.34 -1.12 -7.85
CA LYS A 225 -55.45 -0.18 -8.53
C LYS A 225 -55.62 1.27 -8.04
N GLN A 226 -54.54 2.03 -8.03
CA GLN A 226 -54.58 3.40 -8.54
C GLN A 226 -53.21 3.84 -9.07
N GLU A 227 -53.21 4.13 -10.38
CA GLU A 227 -52.15 4.78 -11.13
C GLU A 227 -52.04 6.25 -10.70
N ILE A 228 -50.83 6.74 -10.39
CA ILE A 228 -50.42 8.09 -10.76
C ILE A 228 -48.98 8.02 -11.26
N SER A 229 -48.86 8.47 -12.51
CA SER A 229 -47.67 8.69 -13.31
C SER A 229 -46.77 9.78 -12.74
N GLU A 230 -45.47 9.49 -12.59
CA GLU A 230 -44.43 10.51 -12.75
C GLU A 230 -43.27 9.91 -13.56
N ALA A 231 -43.30 10.23 -14.86
CA ALA A 231 -42.21 9.96 -15.78
C ALA A 231 -41.00 10.80 -15.39
N ARG A 232 -39.97 10.15 -14.86
CA ARG A 232 -38.62 10.71 -14.80
C ARG A 232 -37.82 10.00 -15.87
N GLU A 233 -37.63 10.69 -16.98
CA GLU A 233 -36.82 10.28 -18.12
C GLU A 233 -35.45 9.80 -17.63
N LYS A 234 -35.26 8.48 -17.60
CA LYS A 234 -33.94 7.86 -17.57
C LYS A 234 -33.36 8.07 -18.96
N VAL A 235 -32.59 9.15 -19.11
CA VAL A 235 -31.60 9.25 -20.19
C VAL A 235 -30.67 8.05 -20.00
N GLY A 236 -30.87 7.03 -20.84
CA GLY A 236 -30.05 5.84 -20.84
C GLY A 236 -28.63 6.22 -21.20
N LEU A 237 -27.72 6.14 -20.24
CA LEU A 237 -26.33 5.88 -20.59
C LEU A 237 -26.33 4.57 -21.39
N PRO A 238 -25.54 4.48 -22.48
CA PRO A 238 -25.35 3.20 -23.15
C PRO A 238 -24.88 2.20 -22.10
N LYS A 239 -25.49 1.01 -22.06
CA LYS A 239 -24.88 -0.14 -21.38
C LYS A 239 -23.53 -0.35 -22.06
N GLN A 240 -22.48 0.27 -21.53
CA GLN A 240 -21.13 -0.15 -21.80
C GLN A 240 -21.09 -1.62 -21.37
N CYS A 241 -20.65 -2.52 -22.25
CA CYS A 241 -20.19 -3.83 -21.79
C CYS A 241 -19.18 -3.53 -20.70
N ASP A 242 -19.53 -3.78 -19.44
CA ASP A 242 -18.55 -3.70 -18.36
C ASP A 242 -17.38 -4.58 -18.78
N PRO A 243 -16.14 -4.05 -18.76
CA PRO A 243 -14.99 -4.85 -19.11
C PRO A 243 -14.97 -6.07 -18.17
N ASP A 244 -14.79 -7.26 -18.74
CA ASP A 244 -14.68 -8.48 -17.95
C ASP A 244 -13.40 -8.38 -17.10
N LEU A 245 -13.57 -8.08 -15.82
CA LEU A 245 -12.49 -7.97 -14.84
C LEU A 245 -12.31 -9.25 -14.01
N SER A 246 -12.88 -10.39 -14.46
CA SER A 246 -12.74 -11.68 -13.78
C SER A 246 -11.29 -12.15 -13.63
N PHE A 247 -10.39 -11.71 -14.53
CA PHE A 247 -8.96 -11.99 -14.45
C PHE A 247 -8.27 -11.39 -13.21
N LEU A 248 -8.94 -10.47 -12.50
CA LEU A 248 -8.45 -9.90 -11.24
C LEU A 248 -8.90 -10.70 -10.02
N VAL A 249 -9.77 -11.70 -10.18
CA VAL A 249 -10.27 -12.51 -9.07
C VAL A 249 -9.34 -13.71 -8.86
N VAL A 250 -8.79 -13.82 -7.65
CA VAL A 250 -7.87 -14.88 -7.23
C VAL A 250 -8.41 -15.55 -5.96
N LYS A 251 -7.86 -16.70 -5.59
CA LYS A 251 -8.17 -17.40 -4.34
C LYS A 251 -7.14 -17.12 -3.26
N ASN A 252 -7.60 -16.88 -2.04
CA ASN A 252 -6.75 -16.84 -0.85
C ASN A 252 -6.37 -18.26 -0.40
N HIS A 253 -5.62 -18.36 0.70
CA HIS A 253 -5.18 -19.64 1.27
C HIS A 253 -6.33 -20.51 1.82
N MET A 254 -7.48 -19.91 2.10
CA MET A 254 -8.72 -20.60 2.50
C MET A 254 -9.58 -21.01 1.30
N GLY A 255 -9.17 -20.65 0.07
CA GLY A 255 -9.93 -20.94 -1.16
C GLY A 255 -11.03 -19.93 -1.46
N GLU A 256 -11.16 -18.86 -0.66
CA GLU A 256 -12.14 -17.79 -0.86
C GLU A 256 -11.65 -16.84 -1.95
N LYS A 257 -12.59 -16.28 -2.72
CA LYS A 257 -12.27 -15.30 -3.76
C LYS A 257 -11.86 -13.99 -3.12
N CYS A 258 -10.77 -13.41 -3.60
CA CYS A 258 -10.33 -12.07 -3.27
C CYS A 258 -9.79 -11.38 -4.51
N LEU A 259 -9.53 -10.08 -4.41
CA LEU A 259 -8.98 -9.32 -5.51
C LEU A 259 -7.46 -9.51 -5.57
N PHE A 260 -6.91 -9.56 -6.78
CA PHE A 260 -5.47 -9.53 -7.05
C PHE A 260 -4.81 -8.22 -6.61
N VAL A 261 -5.58 -7.13 -6.63
CA VAL A 261 -5.19 -5.81 -6.16
C VAL A 261 -5.51 -5.70 -4.66
N ASP A 262 -4.52 -5.43 -3.84
CA ASP A 262 -4.74 -5.06 -2.45
C ASP A 262 -5.28 -3.62 -2.38
N LEU A 263 -6.49 -3.46 -1.86
CA LEU A 263 -7.16 -2.17 -1.74
C LEU A 263 -6.83 -1.43 -0.44
N GLY A 264 -6.20 -2.10 0.54
CA GLY A 264 -6.01 -1.61 1.90
C GLY A 264 -7.34 -1.33 2.61
N GLU A 265 -7.55 -1.93 3.77
CA GLU A 265 -8.68 -1.57 4.65
C GLU A 265 -8.50 -0.20 5.32
#